data_AF-A0A961STV1-F1
#
_entry.id   AF-A0A961STV1-F1
#
_cell.length_a   1.000
_cell.length_b   1.000
_cell.length_c   1.000
_cell.angle_alpha   90.00
_cell.angle_beta   90.00
_cell.angle_gamma   90.00
#
_symmetry.space_group_name_H-M   'P 1'
#
loop_
_entity.id
_entity.type
_entity.pdbx_description
1 polymer ?
#
loop_
_entity_poly.entity_id
_entity_poly.type
_entity_poly.pdbx_seq_one_letter_code
_entity_poly.pdbx_strand_id
1 'polypeptide(L)'
;NPPLDKSLAGGTADAPETNPYSFQHHLHDKTQPENLAFLKRFRALLDQYDARATVGEVGDGYRSLSTVAAYTEGGDKLNMCYTFDLLSPDFSATHIRTCVEAVEKSIEDGWICWAFSNHDVMRHVSRFAGEGDDPARIARLAISVLGALRGSICLYQGEELGLTEADLAFEDLRDPYGIRFWPAFKGRDGCRTPMVWEAEQPFAGFSTVKPWLPVPTAHLALAVNRQDGEAGSVLSHYRQMLAFRKAHDALIDGDIEFLATNQDLLAFTRSKGEATYLFVFNLTRSKAHFVLPSRFKGLEALAFPGFNPPFDGKAVELAGLDAFCGRI
;
A
#
# COMPACT_ATOMS: atom_id res chain seq x y z
N ASN A 1 -4.94 27.60 -13.82
CA ASN A 1 -3.94 27.23 -12.79
C ASN A 1 -2.68 28.06 -12.99
N PRO A 2 -2.13 28.66 -11.92
CA PRO A 2 -0.82 29.31 -12.00
C PRO A 2 0.31 28.26 -12.20
N PRO A 3 1.50 28.68 -12.67
CA PRO A 3 2.68 27.83 -12.69
C PRO A 3 3.00 27.27 -11.29
N LEU A 4 3.53 26.05 -11.23
CA LEU A 4 3.98 25.46 -9.97
C LEU A 4 5.20 26.23 -9.44
N ASP A 5 5.20 26.53 -8.14
CA ASP A 5 6.36 27.13 -7.49
C ASP A 5 7.54 26.15 -7.53
N LYS A 6 8.74 26.65 -7.82
CA LYS A 6 9.96 25.82 -7.86
C LYS A 6 10.25 25.11 -6.54
N SER A 7 9.81 25.69 -5.42
CA SER A 7 9.92 25.08 -4.09
C SER A 7 9.04 23.84 -3.89
N LEU A 8 8.05 23.64 -4.77
CA LEU A 8 7.11 22.52 -4.75
C LEU A 8 7.35 21.52 -5.91
N ALA A 9 8.30 21.81 -6.79
CA ALA A 9 8.64 20.96 -7.93
C ALA A 9 9.29 19.65 -7.48
N GLY A 10 8.84 18.52 -8.05
CA GLY A 10 9.32 17.16 -7.72
C GLY A 10 8.62 16.48 -6.54
N GLY A 11 7.62 17.14 -5.92
CA GLY A 11 6.98 16.69 -4.69
C GLY A 11 5.62 15.99 -4.82
N THR A 12 5.15 15.64 -6.02
CA THR A 12 3.81 15.03 -6.20
C THR A 12 3.89 13.68 -6.88
N ALA A 13 3.46 12.62 -6.21
CA ALA A 13 3.37 11.26 -6.76
C ALA A 13 2.21 11.09 -7.77
N ASP A 14 1.39 12.13 -7.98
CA ASP A 14 0.18 12.09 -8.82
C ASP A 14 0.46 11.93 -10.32
N ALA A 15 1.61 12.41 -10.81
CA ALA A 15 1.97 12.35 -12.22
C ALA A 15 3.50 12.32 -12.41
N PRO A 16 4.02 11.62 -13.45
CA PRO A 16 5.44 11.63 -13.78
C PRO A 16 5.95 13.05 -14.04
N GLU A 17 7.22 13.32 -13.72
CA GLU A 17 7.86 14.63 -13.95
C GLU A 17 7.84 15.07 -15.42
N THR A 18 7.79 14.11 -16.34
CA THR A 18 7.73 14.34 -17.78
C THR A 18 6.35 14.80 -18.27
N ASN A 19 5.32 14.75 -17.41
CA ASN A 19 3.99 15.21 -17.74
C ASN A 19 3.86 16.74 -17.51
N PRO A 20 3.53 17.55 -18.55
CA PRO A 20 3.30 18.99 -18.39
C PRO A 20 2.20 19.35 -17.39
N TYR A 21 1.34 18.40 -17.00
CA TYR A 21 0.42 18.53 -15.88
C TYR A 21 1.14 19.04 -14.62
N SER A 22 2.28 18.42 -14.28
CA SER A 22 3.07 18.72 -13.08
C SER A 22 3.72 20.11 -13.06
N PHE A 23 3.54 20.92 -14.12
CA PHE A 23 4.11 22.27 -14.20
C PHE A 23 3.16 23.35 -13.68
N GLN A 24 1.96 22.96 -13.22
CA GLN A 24 0.92 23.86 -12.75
C GLN A 24 0.56 23.57 -11.29
N HIS A 25 0.19 24.62 -10.56
CA HIS A 25 -0.48 24.50 -9.28
C HIS A 25 -1.99 24.42 -9.52
N HIS A 26 -2.55 23.23 -9.35
CA HIS A 26 -3.93 22.86 -9.69
C HIS A 26 -5.00 23.42 -8.72
N LEU A 27 -5.20 24.73 -8.78
CA LEU A 27 -6.11 25.48 -7.91
C LEU A 27 -7.55 25.59 -8.40
N HIS A 28 -7.78 25.50 -9.71
CA HIS A 28 -9.07 25.88 -10.32
C HIS A 28 -9.74 24.76 -11.11
N ASP A 29 -9.00 23.73 -11.49
CA ASP A 29 -9.48 22.60 -12.28
C ASP A 29 -9.93 21.40 -11.44
N LYS A 30 -9.58 21.37 -10.15
CA LYS A 30 -9.98 20.33 -9.19
C LYS A 30 -10.11 20.89 -7.77
N THR A 31 -10.60 20.06 -6.84
CA THR A 31 -10.72 20.38 -5.40
C THR A 31 -11.42 21.72 -5.12
N GLN A 32 -12.55 21.97 -5.80
CA GLN A 32 -13.34 23.20 -5.59
C GLN A 32 -14.26 23.06 -4.36
N PRO A 33 -14.50 24.15 -3.60
CA PRO A 33 -15.23 24.09 -2.33
C PRO A 33 -16.67 23.59 -2.47
N GLU A 34 -17.32 23.79 -3.60
CA GLU A 34 -18.68 23.32 -3.90
C GLU A 34 -18.78 21.79 -3.84
N ASN A 35 -17.67 21.06 -4.06
CA ASN A 35 -17.67 19.61 -4.01
C ASN A 35 -18.01 19.09 -2.60
N LEU A 36 -17.72 19.85 -1.53
CA LEU A 36 -18.09 19.46 -0.17
C LEU A 36 -19.59 19.34 0.02
N ALA A 37 -20.38 20.26 -0.55
CA ALA A 37 -21.83 20.19 -0.51
C ALA A 37 -22.37 19.02 -1.35
N PHE A 38 -21.72 18.70 -2.47
CA PHE A 38 -22.03 17.51 -3.25
C PHE A 38 -21.75 16.23 -2.46
N LEU A 39 -20.58 16.11 -1.82
CA LEU A 39 -20.22 14.94 -1.01
C LEU A 39 -21.21 14.70 0.13
N LYS A 40 -21.73 15.76 0.77
CA LYS A 40 -22.80 15.63 1.78
C LYS A 40 -24.08 15.04 1.20
N ARG A 41 -24.50 15.50 0.02
CA ARG A 41 -25.66 14.93 -0.69
C ARG A 41 -25.42 13.48 -1.10
N PHE A 42 -24.20 13.16 -1.54
CA PHE A 42 -23.82 11.82 -1.92
C PHE A 42 -23.82 10.87 -0.72
N ARG A 43 -23.31 11.32 0.43
CA ARG A 43 -23.37 10.56 1.68
C ARG A 43 -24.80 10.34 2.16
N ALA A 44 -25.65 11.37 2.12
CA ALA A 44 -27.07 11.23 2.45
C ALA A 44 -27.84 10.24 1.55
N LEU A 45 -27.39 10.06 0.30
CA LEU A 45 -27.90 8.99 -0.56
C LEU A 45 -27.38 7.62 -0.11
N LEU A 46 -26.08 7.52 0.18
CA LEU A 46 -25.45 6.28 0.65
C LEU A 46 -26.09 5.76 1.95
N ASP A 47 -26.40 6.67 2.88
CA ASP A 47 -27.03 6.36 4.18
C ASP A 47 -28.45 5.78 4.04
N GLN A 48 -29.08 5.82 2.85
CA GLN A 48 -30.34 5.12 2.58
C GLN A 48 -30.15 3.61 2.37
N TYR A 49 -28.91 3.14 2.34
CA TYR A 49 -28.53 1.76 2.08
C TYR A 49 -27.60 1.25 3.19
N ASP A 50 -28.05 0.27 3.97
CA ASP A 50 -27.28 -0.32 5.09
C ASP A 50 -25.92 -0.89 4.67
N ALA A 51 -24.86 -0.70 5.46
CA ALA A 51 -23.54 -1.31 5.22
C ALA A 51 -22.91 -0.99 3.84
N ARG A 52 -23.17 0.22 3.31
CA ARG A 52 -22.46 0.75 2.13
C ARG A 52 -21.37 1.70 2.59
N ALA A 53 -20.25 1.70 1.87
CA ALA A 53 -19.12 2.58 2.13
C ALA A 53 -18.57 3.14 0.81
N THR A 54 -17.98 4.33 0.88
CA THR A 54 -17.27 4.96 -0.22
C THR A 54 -15.79 5.09 0.09
N VAL A 55 -14.95 4.84 -0.90
CA VAL A 55 -13.52 5.16 -0.87
C VAL A 55 -13.22 6.17 -1.98
N GLY A 56 -12.77 7.36 -1.60
CA GLY A 56 -12.35 8.38 -2.55
C GLY A 56 -10.89 8.23 -2.97
N GLU A 57 -10.61 8.41 -4.25
CA GLU A 57 -9.24 8.63 -4.73
C GLU A 57 -8.89 10.11 -4.61
N VAL A 58 -7.81 10.42 -3.90
CA VAL A 58 -7.30 11.79 -3.76
C VAL A 58 -5.93 11.90 -4.42
N GLY A 59 -5.89 12.59 -5.56
CA GLY A 59 -4.67 13.12 -6.17
C GLY A 59 -4.70 14.64 -6.12
N ASP A 60 -4.23 15.24 -5.03
CA ASP A 60 -4.11 16.71 -4.86
C ASP A 60 -2.70 17.12 -4.41
N GLY A 61 -1.69 16.36 -4.83
CA GLY A 61 -0.28 16.59 -4.56
C GLY A 61 -0.01 16.86 -3.09
N TYR A 62 0.70 17.94 -2.80
CA TYR A 62 1.03 18.35 -1.43
C TYR A 62 -0.17 18.76 -0.57
N ARG A 63 -1.38 18.95 -1.15
CA ARG A 63 -2.63 19.21 -0.42
C ARG A 63 -3.47 17.96 -0.20
N SER A 64 -2.97 16.78 -0.56
CA SER A 64 -3.74 15.53 -0.49
C SER A 64 -4.28 15.28 0.91
N LEU A 65 -3.47 15.45 1.96
CA LEU A 65 -3.94 15.25 3.34
C LEU A 65 -5.02 16.24 3.77
N SER A 66 -4.87 17.53 3.44
CA SER A 66 -5.92 18.53 3.68
C SER A 66 -7.22 18.17 2.95
N THR A 67 -7.11 17.62 1.75
CA THR A 67 -8.27 17.18 0.96
C THR A 67 -8.92 15.94 1.55
N VAL A 68 -8.13 14.96 2.02
CA VAL A 68 -8.65 13.78 2.72
C VAL A 68 -9.39 14.19 3.99
N ALA A 69 -8.79 15.03 4.84
CA ALA A 69 -9.43 15.55 6.04
C ALA A 69 -10.77 16.21 5.66
N ALA A 70 -10.74 17.17 4.73
CA ALA A 70 -11.95 17.86 4.27
C ALA A 70 -13.00 16.93 3.65
N TYR A 71 -12.64 15.77 3.09
CA TYR A 71 -13.57 14.85 2.43
C TYR A 71 -14.10 13.76 3.35
N THR A 72 -13.45 13.49 4.48
CA THR A 72 -13.77 12.35 5.35
C THR A 72 -14.24 12.74 6.75
N GLU A 73 -13.85 13.92 7.24
CA GLU A 73 -14.20 14.37 8.58
C GLU A 73 -15.68 14.72 8.76
N GLY A 74 -16.15 14.73 10.00
CA GLY A 74 -17.51 15.12 10.39
C GLY A 74 -18.59 14.09 10.08
N GLY A 75 -18.22 12.92 9.57
CA GLY A 75 -19.13 11.77 9.39
C GLY A 75 -20.23 11.95 8.34
N ASP A 76 -20.26 13.07 7.61
CA ASP A 76 -21.34 13.44 6.67
C ASP A 76 -20.90 13.50 5.20
N LYS A 77 -19.69 13.01 4.87
CA LYS A 77 -19.12 12.95 3.51
C LYS A 77 -18.62 11.53 3.21
N LEU A 78 -17.48 11.38 2.52
CA LEU A 78 -16.93 10.07 2.18
C LEU A 78 -16.54 9.31 3.45
N ASN A 79 -16.75 7.99 3.46
CA ASN A 79 -16.34 7.16 4.59
C ASN A 79 -14.82 7.10 4.75
N MET A 80 -14.07 7.10 3.64
CA MET A 80 -12.62 7.06 3.63
C MET A 80 -12.06 7.54 2.30
N CYS A 81 -10.77 7.86 2.27
CA CYS A 81 -10.02 8.14 1.04
C CYS A 81 -8.66 7.43 1.05
N TYR A 82 -8.10 7.18 -0.14
CA TYR A 82 -6.67 6.87 -0.30
C TYR A 82 -5.96 8.00 -1.04
N THR A 83 -4.65 8.09 -0.84
CA THR A 83 -3.75 9.03 -1.52
C THR A 83 -2.63 8.28 -2.25
N PHE A 84 -1.85 9.01 -3.04
CA PHE A 84 -0.70 8.46 -3.76
C PHE A 84 0.58 8.38 -2.92
N ASP A 85 0.56 8.80 -1.65
CA ASP A 85 1.75 8.87 -0.78
C ASP A 85 2.46 7.51 -0.64
N LEU A 86 1.70 6.42 -0.41
CA LEU A 86 2.24 5.06 -0.33
C LEU A 86 2.24 4.31 -1.68
N LEU A 87 1.77 4.96 -2.76
CA LEU A 87 1.90 4.47 -4.14
C LEU A 87 3.21 4.93 -4.79
N SER A 88 4.02 5.73 -4.09
CA SER A 88 5.38 6.12 -4.48
C SER A 88 6.34 4.91 -4.54
N PRO A 89 7.56 5.06 -5.08
CA PRO A 89 8.57 4.00 -5.06
C PRO A 89 9.33 3.88 -3.72
N ASP A 90 9.14 4.79 -2.77
CA ASP A 90 9.87 4.76 -1.50
C ASP A 90 9.22 3.76 -0.52
N PHE A 91 9.92 2.64 -0.28
CA PHE A 91 9.54 1.64 0.71
C PHE A 91 10.55 1.59 1.88
N SER A 92 10.74 2.75 2.52
CA SER A 92 11.58 2.90 3.71
C SER A 92 10.75 3.11 4.99
N ALA A 93 11.38 2.85 6.15
CA ALA A 93 10.73 3.07 7.43
C ALA A 93 10.43 4.57 7.66
N THR A 94 11.34 5.44 7.21
CA THR A 94 11.20 6.89 7.30
C THR A 94 10.00 7.39 6.48
N HIS A 95 9.86 6.95 5.23
CA HIS A 95 8.75 7.36 4.36
C HIS A 95 7.40 6.95 4.93
N ILE A 96 7.25 5.66 5.27
CA ILE A 96 5.99 5.14 5.82
C ILE A 96 5.64 5.83 7.13
N ARG A 97 6.59 5.99 8.05
CA ARG A 97 6.37 6.73 9.32
C ARG A 97 5.89 8.15 9.03
N THR A 98 6.59 8.87 8.16
CA THR A 98 6.25 10.26 7.82
C THR A 98 4.85 10.38 7.25
N CYS A 99 4.47 9.50 6.31
CA CYS A 99 3.12 9.52 5.72
C CYS A 99 2.04 9.23 6.74
N VAL A 100 2.23 8.20 7.58
CA VAL A 100 1.21 7.79 8.56
C VAL A 100 1.11 8.82 9.70
N GLU A 101 2.23 9.32 10.25
CA GLU A 101 2.20 10.39 11.26
C GLU A 101 1.56 11.67 10.72
N ALA A 102 1.79 12.01 9.44
CA ALA A 102 1.14 13.16 8.82
C ALA A 102 -0.37 12.97 8.70
N VAL A 103 -0.85 11.76 8.41
CA VAL A 103 -2.28 11.39 8.44
C VAL A 103 -2.85 11.51 9.85
N GLU A 104 -2.23 10.87 10.84
CA GLU A 104 -2.71 10.88 12.24
C GLU A 104 -2.74 12.31 12.83
N LYS A 105 -1.86 13.20 12.35
CA LYS A 105 -1.86 14.61 12.75
C LYS A 105 -2.91 15.47 12.02
N SER A 106 -3.23 15.12 10.78
CA SER A 106 -4.04 15.98 9.90
C SER A 106 -5.51 15.61 9.83
N ILE A 107 -5.88 14.39 10.24
CA ILE A 107 -7.22 13.84 10.14
C ILE A 107 -7.69 13.48 11.55
N GLU A 108 -8.72 14.18 12.06
CA GLU A 108 -9.20 13.99 13.42
C GLU A 108 -10.20 12.81 13.53
N ASP A 109 -11.36 12.92 12.87
CA ASP A 109 -12.44 11.91 12.88
C ASP A 109 -12.68 11.26 11.50
N GLY A 110 -11.83 11.56 10.52
CA GLY A 110 -11.82 10.91 9.21
C GLY A 110 -11.13 9.55 9.20
N TRP A 111 -11.23 8.83 8.08
CA TRP A 111 -10.62 7.51 7.90
C TRP A 111 -9.78 7.41 6.63
N ILE A 112 -8.58 6.83 6.75
CA ILE A 112 -7.67 6.60 5.63
C ILE A 112 -7.80 5.17 5.10
N CYS A 113 -7.58 5.01 3.80
CA CYS A 113 -7.40 3.73 3.14
C CYS A 113 -5.99 3.71 2.52
N TRP A 114 -5.19 2.70 2.86
CA TRP A 114 -3.84 2.54 2.34
C TRP A 114 -3.80 1.59 1.15
N ALA A 115 -2.92 1.86 0.20
CA ALA A 115 -2.69 1.00 -0.95
C ALA A 115 -1.21 1.03 -1.30
N PHE A 116 -0.65 -0.14 -1.67
CA PHE A 116 0.66 -0.20 -2.31
C PHE A 116 0.56 -0.45 -3.81
N SER A 117 -0.56 -0.94 -4.32
CA SER A 117 -0.79 -1.09 -5.76
C SER A 117 -2.21 -0.71 -6.11
N ASN A 118 -2.38 -0.29 -7.35
CA ASN A 118 -3.67 -0.14 -8.01
C ASN A 118 -3.42 -0.29 -9.52
N HIS A 119 -4.44 0.00 -10.31
CA HIS A 119 -4.37 -0.03 -11.77
C HIS A 119 -3.68 1.19 -12.42
N ASP A 120 -3.13 2.13 -11.65
CA ASP A 120 -2.51 3.36 -12.14
C ASP A 120 -1.01 3.48 -11.87
N VAL A 121 -0.48 2.64 -10.98
CA VAL A 121 0.96 2.60 -10.69
C VAL A 121 1.55 1.24 -11.00
N MET A 122 2.86 1.24 -11.25
CA MET A 122 3.67 0.02 -11.35
C MET A 122 3.40 -0.90 -10.15
N ARG A 123 3.30 -2.23 -10.35
CA ARG A 123 3.10 -3.20 -9.26
C ARG A 123 4.16 -3.03 -8.18
N HIS A 124 3.72 -3.00 -6.91
CA HIS A 124 4.61 -2.67 -5.79
C HIS A 124 5.81 -3.60 -5.66
N VAL A 125 5.68 -4.86 -6.04
CA VAL A 125 6.77 -5.83 -5.97
C VAL A 125 7.96 -5.36 -6.81
N SER A 126 7.72 -4.94 -8.05
CA SER A 126 8.78 -4.35 -8.89
C SER A 126 9.16 -2.95 -8.44
N ARG A 127 8.19 -2.17 -7.95
CA ARG A 127 8.42 -0.78 -7.55
C ARG A 127 9.29 -0.64 -6.29
N PHE A 128 9.22 -1.62 -5.38
CA PHE A 128 9.94 -1.64 -4.09
C PHE A 128 11.19 -2.52 -4.09
N ALA A 129 11.31 -3.45 -5.02
CA ALA A 129 12.47 -4.33 -5.12
C ALA A 129 13.71 -3.56 -5.60
N GLY A 130 14.83 -3.76 -4.89
CA GLY A 130 16.15 -3.36 -5.34
C GLY A 130 16.81 -4.45 -6.18
N GLU A 131 17.98 -4.14 -6.74
CA GLU A 131 18.77 -5.11 -7.49
C GLU A 131 19.15 -6.32 -6.61
N GLY A 132 18.80 -7.53 -7.07
CA GLY A 132 19.09 -8.78 -6.37
C GLY A 132 18.12 -9.16 -5.25
N ASP A 133 17.08 -8.36 -4.97
CA ASP A 133 16.05 -8.73 -4.01
C ASP A 133 15.20 -9.90 -4.52
N ASP A 134 14.73 -10.75 -3.60
CA ASP A 134 13.69 -11.75 -3.86
C ASP A 134 12.30 -11.07 -3.91
N PRO A 135 11.62 -11.05 -5.07
CA PRO A 135 10.28 -10.45 -5.21
C PRO A 135 9.26 -11.04 -4.22
N ALA A 136 9.34 -12.35 -3.94
CA ALA A 136 8.41 -13.00 -3.02
C ALA A 136 8.62 -12.52 -1.58
N ARG A 137 9.86 -12.24 -1.18
CA ARG A 137 10.16 -11.66 0.14
C ARG A 137 9.65 -10.23 0.26
N ILE A 138 9.80 -9.42 -0.78
CA ILE A 138 9.23 -8.06 -0.83
C ILE A 138 7.71 -8.12 -0.70
N ALA A 139 7.03 -8.97 -1.48
CA ALA A 139 5.58 -9.09 -1.44
C ALA A 139 5.06 -9.50 -0.04
N ARG A 140 5.72 -10.46 0.62
CA ARG A 140 5.37 -10.91 1.98
C ARG A 140 5.57 -9.81 3.02
N LEU A 141 6.68 -9.09 2.97
CA LEU A 141 6.93 -7.98 3.90
C LEU A 141 5.97 -6.82 3.67
N ALA A 142 5.66 -6.49 2.41
CA ALA A 142 4.75 -5.41 2.06
C ALA A 142 3.34 -5.63 2.64
N ILE A 143 2.73 -6.81 2.45
CA ILE A 143 1.41 -7.09 3.04
C ILE A 143 1.46 -7.13 4.58
N SER A 144 2.58 -7.56 5.16
CA SER A 144 2.75 -7.57 6.61
C SER A 144 2.81 -6.16 7.20
N VAL A 145 3.45 -5.22 6.51
CA VAL A 145 3.42 -3.79 6.86
C VAL A 145 2.02 -3.22 6.64
N LEU A 146 1.46 -3.34 5.43
CA LEU A 146 0.16 -2.78 5.05
C LEU A 146 -0.95 -3.26 5.97
N GLY A 147 -0.97 -4.56 6.28
CA GLY A 147 -1.93 -5.19 7.17
C GLY A 147 -1.78 -4.82 8.65
N ALA A 148 -0.66 -4.21 9.06
CA ALA A 148 -0.44 -3.74 10.43
C ALA A 148 -0.73 -2.24 10.61
N LEU A 149 -0.84 -1.46 9.53
CA LEU A 149 -1.18 -0.03 9.60
C LEU A 149 -2.63 0.21 10.07
N ARG A 150 -2.85 1.37 10.71
CA ARG A 150 -4.18 1.90 11.05
C ARG A 150 -4.83 2.49 9.81
N GLY A 151 -6.08 2.13 9.54
CA GLY A 151 -6.78 2.47 8.31
C GLY A 151 -7.28 1.23 7.56
N SER A 152 -8.14 1.46 6.58
CA SER A 152 -8.54 0.44 5.62
C SER A 152 -7.37 0.10 4.68
N ILE A 153 -7.46 -1.04 3.98
CA ILE A 153 -6.45 -1.44 3.00
C ILE A 153 -7.11 -1.78 1.67
N CYS A 154 -6.52 -1.32 0.58
CA CYS A 154 -6.83 -1.74 -0.78
C CYS A 154 -5.76 -2.71 -1.25
N LEU A 155 -6.21 -3.87 -1.76
CA LEU A 155 -5.34 -4.87 -2.37
C LEU A 155 -5.66 -4.98 -3.86
N TYR A 156 -4.65 -4.90 -4.72
CA TYR A 156 -4.79 -4.96 -6.17
C TYR A 156 -4.56 -6.37 -6.72
N GLN A 157 -5.38 -6.78 -7.70
CA GLN A 157 -5.32 -8.12 -8.28
C GLN A 157 -3.91 -8.55 -8.72
N GLY A 158 -3.46 -9.68 -8.21
CA GLY A 158 -2.15 -10.28 -8.47
C GLY A 158 -1.04 -9.80 -7.54
N GLU A 159 -1.27 -8.79 -6.70
CA GLU A 159 -0.30 -8.43 -5.66
C GLU A 159 -0.15 -9.56 -4.63
N GLU A 160 -1.24 -10.29 -4.36
CA GLU A 160 -1.29 -11.48 -3.52
C GLU A 160 -0.54 -12.68 -4.10
N LEU A 161 -0.23 -12.66 -5.40
CA LEU A 161 0.60 -13.64 -6.07
C LEU A 161 2.07 -13.19 -6.16
N GLY A 162 2.37 -11.96 -5.72
CA GLY A 162 3.68 -11.36 -5.90
C GLY A 162 3.99 -11.02 -7.37
N LEU A 163 2.97 -10.74 -8.20
CA LEU A 163 3.20 -10.39 -9.60
C LEU A 163 4.06 -9.12 -9.72
N THR A 164 5.09 -9.20 -10.55
CA THR A 164 5.95 -8.08 -10.93
C THR A 164 5.34 -7.26 -12.06
N GLU A 165 5.82 -6.05 -12.28
CA GLU A 165 5.41 -5.25 -13.42
C GLU A 165 5.72 -5.97 -14.73
N ALA A 166 4.75 -6.00 -15.65
CA ALA A 166 4.96 -6.57 -16.97
C ALA A 166 5.69 -5.58 -17.88
N ASP A 167 6.74 -6.05 -18.56
CA ASP A 167 7.34 -5.30 -19.67
C ASP A 167 6.60 -5.63 -20.96
N LEU A 168 6.10 -4.58 -21.63
CA LEU A 168 5.27 -4.68 -22.81
C LEU A 168 5.94 -4.02 -24.01
N ALA A 169 5.79 -4.63 -25.18
CA ALA A 169 6.20 -4.03 -26.44
C ALA A 169 5.28 -2.85 -26.78
N PHE A 170 5.79 -1.89 -27.56
CA PHE A 170 5.04 -0.68 -27.91
C PHE A 170 3.74 -1.01 -28.66
N GLU A 171 3.78 -1.99 -29.57
CA GLU A 171 2.65 -2.48 -30.35
C GLU A 171 1.55 -3.16 -29.52
N ASP A 172 1.87 -3.60 -28.30
CA ASP A 172 0.93 -4.21 -27.39
C ASP A 172 0.21 -3.18 -26.51
N LEU A 173 0.70 -1.93 -26.45
CA LEU A 173 0.11 -0.89 -25.60
C LEU A 173 -1.33 -0.58 -25.99
N ARG A 174 -2.13 -0.33 -24.95
CA ARG A 174 -3.56 0.02 -24.99
C ARG A 174 -3.85 1.31 -24.24
N ASP A 175 -3.04 1.65 -23.24
CA ASP A 175 -3.18 2.86 -22.45
C ASP A 175 -2.79 4.09 -23.29
N PRO A 176 -3.74 4.98 -23.62
CA PRO A 176 -3.43 6.20 -24.35
C PRO A 176 -2.41 7.07 -23.62
N TYR A 177 -2.33 6.96 -22.28
CA TYR A 177 -1.36 7.72 -21.49
C TYR A 177 0.08 7.26 -21.78
N GLY A 178 0.33 5.96 -21.83
CA GLY A 178 1.64 5.41 -22.20
C GLY A 178 2.01 5.69 -23.65
N ILE A 179 1.05 5.52 -24.57
CA ILE A 179 1.27 5.80 -26.00
C ILE A 179 1.67 7.27 -26.21
N ARG A 180 1.07 8.20 -25.46
CA ARG A 180 1.32 9.64 -25.60
C ARG A 180 2.71 10.07 -25.13
N PHE A 181 3.26 9.43 -24.10
CA PHE A 181 4.51 9.83 -23.44
C PHE A 181 5.65 8.82 -23.62
N TRP A 182 5.48 7.85 -24.52
CA TRP A 182 6.51 6.89 -24.86
C TRP A 182 7.78 7.55 -25.42
N PRO A 183 8.99 7.05 -25.09
CA PRO A 183 9.29 5.96 -24.17
C PRO A 183 9.49 6.40 -22.71
N ALA A 184 9.49 7.72 -22.44
CA ALA A 184 9.86 8.27 -21.14
C ALA A 184 8.88 7.87 -20.02
N PHE A 185 7.61 7.66 -20.37
CA PHE A 185 6.62 7.04 -19.51
C PHE A 185 5.86 5.98 -20.32
N LYS A 186 5.95 4.71 -19.89
CA LYS A 186 5.38 3.56 -20.61
C LYS A 186 3.88 3.37 -20.37
N GLY A 187 3.24 4.20 -19.55
CA GLY A 187 1.82 4.06 -19.22
C GLY A 187 1.58 3.07 -18.09
N ARG A 188 0.34 2.60 -18.02
CA ARG A 188 -0.17 1.77 -16.92
C ARG A 188 -0.49 0.33 -17.33
N ASP A 189 -0.24 -0.03 -18.59
CA ASP A 189 -0.58 -1.38 -19.09
C ASP A 189 0.21 -2.48 -18.38
N GLY A 190 1.43 -2.18 -17.89
CA GLY A 190 2.29 -3.15 -17.21
C GLY A 190 1.69 -3.75 -15.94
N CYS A 191 0.83 -3.02 -15.23
CA CYS A 191 0.09 -3.53 -14.08
C CYS A 191 -1.28 -4.12 -14.45
N ARG A 192 -1.78 -3.88 -15.67
CA ARG A 192 -3.13 -4.26 -16.13
C ARG A 192 -3.20 -5.55 -16.95
N THR A 193 -2.08 -6.26 -17.07
CA THR A 193 -2.05 -7.54 -17.79
C THR A 193 -3.03 -8.56 -17.21
N PRO A 194 -3.49 -9.52 -18.02
CA PRO A 194 -4.44 -10.53 -17.56
C PRO A 194 -3.94 -11.31 -16.33
N MET A 195 -4.87 -11.68 -15.44
CA MET A 195 -4.57 -12.57 -14.32
C MET A 195 -4.11 -13.95 -14.81
N VAL A 196 -3.22 -14.55 -14.03
CA VAL A 196 -2.67 -15.90 -14.28
C VAL A 196 -3.32 -16.93 -13.36
N TRP A 197 -4.37 -17.60 -13.84
CA TRP A 197 -5.13 -18.57 -13.05
C TRP A 197 -4.49 -19.97 -13.08
N GLU A 198 -4.25 -20.48 -14.28
CA GLU A 198 -3.73 -21.83 -14.54
C GLU A 198 -2.55 -21.75 -15.50
N ALA A 199 -1.33 -21.97 -15.01
CA ALA A 199 -0.11 -21.72 -15.79
C ALA A 199 -0.02 -22.49 -17.11
N GLU A 200 -0.58 -23.69 -17.17
CA GLU A 200 -0.51 -24.59 -18.32
C GLU A 200 -1.63 -24.38 -19.34
N GLN A 201 -2.66 -23.60 -19.01
CA GLN A 201 -3.78 -23.34 -19.93
C GLN A 201 -3.46 -22.23 -20.93
N PRO A 202 -4.12 -22.21 -22.11
CA PRO A 202 -4.09 -21.07 -23.01
C PRO A 202 -4.39 -19.76 -22.26
N PHE A 203 -3.56 -18.75 -22.49
CA PHE A 203 -3.65 -17.45 -21.81
C PHE A 203 -3.72 -17.54 -20.28
N ALA A 204 -3.03 -18.52 -19.69
CA ALA A 204 -3.02 -18.80 -18.26
C ALA A 204 -4.40 -19.04 -17.64
N GLY A 205 -5.36 -19.57 -18.42
CA GLY A 205 -6.74 -19.79 -17.99
C GLY A 205 -7.58 -18.51 -17.91
N PHE A 206 -7.06 -17.36 -18.33
CA PHE A 206 -7.80 -16.09 -18.34
C PHE A 206 -8.88 -16.04 -19.43
N SER A 207 -8.62 -16.65 -20.58
CA SER A 207 -9.47 -16.53 -21.77
C SER A 207 -9.28 -17.74 -22.69
N THR A 208 -10.24 -18.00 -23.57
CA THR A 208 -10.12 -18.97 -24.67
C THR A 208 -9.68 -18.33 -25.98
N VAL A 209 -9.63 -16.99 -26.05
CA VAL A 209 -9.18 -16.19 -27.20
C VAL A 209 -8.11 -15.18 -26.78
N LYS A 210 -7.38 -14.61 -27.75
CA LYS A 210 -6.30 -13.64 -27.48
C LYS A 210 -6.84 -12.48 -26.60
N PRO A 211 -6.27 -12.27 -25.40
CA PRO A 211 -6.67 -11.17 -24.54
C PRO A 211 -6.24 -9.80 -25.10
N TRP A 212 -6.83 -8.75 -24.53
CA TRP A 212 -6.63 -7.36 -24.95
C TRP A 212 -5.18 -6.84 -24.70
N LEU A 213 -4.53 -7.38 -23.68
CA LEU A 213 -3.09 -7.28 -23.37
C LEU A 213 -2.48 -8.69 -23.29
N PRO A 214 -1.17 -8.87 -23.57
CA PRO A 214 -0.53 -10.17 -23.50
C PRO A 214 -0.41 -10.69 -22.06
N VAL A 215 -0.37 -12.00 -21.91
CA VAL A 215 -0.06 -12.66 -20.63
C VAL A 215 1.46 -12.70 -20.47
N PRO A 216 2.04 -12.09 -19.41
CA PRO A 216 3.49 -12.08 -19.24
C PRO A 216 4.01 -13.47 -18.88
N THR A 217 5.02 -13.96 -19.62
CA THR A 217 5.64 -15.27 -19.37
C THR A 217 6.16 -15.40 -17.94
N ALA A 218 6.71 -14.31 -17.38
CA ALA A 218 7.23 -14.27 -16.01
C ALA A 218 6.12 -14.52 -14.96
N HIS A 219 4.86 -14.20 -15.26
CA HIS A 219 3.74 -14.39 -14.34
C HIS A 219 3.26 -15.84 -14.29
N LEU A 220 3.51 -16.65 -15.32
CA LEU A 220 3.06 -18.06 -15.36
C LEU A 220 3.62 -18.88 -14.20
N ALA A 221 4.85 -18.58 -13.75
CA ALA A 221 5.45 -19.24 -12.60
C ALA A 221 4.73 -18.93 -11.28
N LEU A 222 3.98 -17.84 -11.24
CA LEU A 222 3.27 -17.30 -10.07
C LEU A 222 1.76 -17.53 -10.15
N ALA A 223 1.28 -18.31 -11.12
CA ALA A 223 -0.15 -18.55 -11.34
C ALA A 223 -0.85 -19.08 -10.08
N VAL A 224 -2.14 -18.82 -9.95
CA VAL A 224 -2.94 -19.22 -8.79
C VAL A 224 -2.84 -20.72 -8.53
N ASN A 225 -2.97 -21.57 -9.57
CA ASN A 225 -2.87 -23.02 -9.43
C ASN A 225 -1.51 -23.54 -8.95
N ARG A 226 -0.46 -22.71 -8.97
CA ARG A 226 0.88 -23.03 -8.45
C ARG A 226 1.14 -22.49 -7.05
N GLN A 227 0.28 -21.61 -6.54
CA GLN A 227 0.44 -21.02 -5.20
C GLN A 227 -0.67 -21.43 -4.24
N ASP A 228 -1.84 -21.78 -4.75
CA ASP A 228 -2.98 -22.21 -3.94
C ASP A 228 -2.69 -23.57 -3.30
N GLY A 229 -2.79 -23.64 -1.98
CA GLY A 229 -2.43 -24.83 -1.20
C GLY A 229 -0.94 -24.99 -0.91
N GLU A 230 -0.05 -24.25 -1.58
CA GLU A 230 1.40 -24.34 -1.36
C GLU A 230 1.83 -23.60 -0.08
N ALA A 231 2.39 -24.36 0.87
CA ALA A 231 2.91 -23.80 2.11
C ALA A 231 4.13 -22.91 1.82
N GLY A 232 4.03 -21.62 2.16
CA GLY A 232 5.09 -20.64 1.93
C GLY A 232 4.96 -19.82 0.64
N SER A 233 3.93 -20.05 -0.17
CA SER A 233 3.61 -19.19 -1.30
C SER A 233 3.24 -17.77 -0.84
N VAL A 234 3.39 -16.78 -1.73
CA VAL A 234 2.99 -15.39 -1.43
C VAL A 234 1.48 -15.35 -1.17
N LEU A 235 0.68 -16.10 -1.94
CA LEU A 235 -0.76 -16.22 -1.74
C LEU A 235 -1.12 -16.74 -0.35
N SER A 236 -0.43 -17.79 0.11
CA SER A 236 -0.62 -18.34 1.45
C SER A 236 -0.29 -17.31 2.52
N HIS A 237 0.80 -16.56 2.36
CA HIS A 237 1.19 -15.50 3.28
C HIS A 237 0.18 -14.34 3.34
N TYR A 238 -0.35 -13.88 2.20
CA TYR A 238 -1.42 -12.87 2.16
C TYR A 238 -2.65 -13.33 2.95
N ARG A 239 -3.09 -14.58 2.73
CA ARG A 239 -4.22 -15.17 3.49
C ARG A 239 -3.94 -15.22 4.98
N GLN A 240 -2.73 -15.65 5.38
CA GLN A 240 -2.33 -15.71 6.78
C GLN A 240 -2.26 -14.32 7.42
N MET A 241 -1.72 -13.31 6.74
CA MET A 241 -1.69 -11.93 7.23
C MET A 241 -3.08 -11.33 7.38
N LEU A 242 -3.99 -11.58 6.43
CA LEU A 242 -5.37 -11.10 6.53
C LEU A 242 -6.15 -11.82 7.64
N ALA A 243 -5.91 -13.12 7.82
CA ALA A 243 -6.47 -13.87 8.95
C ALA A 243 -5.92 -13.34 10.29
N PHE A 244 -4.62 -13.07 10.37
CA PHE A 244 -3.97 -12.47 11.53
C PHE A 244 -4.56 -11.09 11.83
N ARG A 245 -4.69 -10.21 10.82
CA ARG A 245 -5.32 -8.89 10.97
C ARG A 245 -6.76 -9.01 11.49
N LYS A 246 -7.54 -9.95 10.95
CA LYS A 246 -8.94 -10.17 11.37
C LYS A 246 -9.06 -10.71 12.81
N ALA A 247 -8.09 -11.46 13.28
CA ALA A 247 -8.10 -12.07 14.61
C ALA A 247 -7.72 -11.10 15.75
N HIS A 248 -7.20 -9.91 15.42
CA HIS A 248 -6.71 -8.94 16.39
C HIS A 248 -7.41 -7.60 16.20
N ASP A 249 -8.40 -7.29 17.05
CA ASP A 249 -9.23 -6.08 16.94
C ASP A 249 -8.42 -4.78 16.88
N ALA A 250 -7.28 -4.72 17.60
CA ALA A 250 -6.37 -3.58 17.56
C ALA A 250 -5.82 -3.28 16.16
N LEU A 251 -5.81 -4.25 15.24
CA LEU A 251 -5.37 -4.03 13.86
C LEU A 251 -6.49 -3.52 12.96
N ILE A 252 -7.77 -3.71 13.32
CA ILE A 252 -8.91 -3.25 12.53
C ILE A 252 -9.05 -1.73 12.59
N ASP A 253 -9.18 -1.20 13.79
CA ASP A 253 -9.49 0.21 14.06
C ASP A 253 -8.76 0.77 15.30
N GLY A 254 -7.86 0.00 15.92
CA GLY A 254 -7.07 0.45 17.07
C GLY A 254 -6.08 1.56 16.73
N ASP A 255 -5.73 2.35 17.74
CA ASP A 255 -4.78 3.46 17.65
C ASP A 255 -3.39 2.98 17.21
N ILE A 256 -2.59 3.90 16.67
CA ILE A 256 -1.21 3.66 16.26
C ILE A 256 -0.28 4.67 16.93
N GLU A 257 0.81 4.20 17.54
CA GLU A 257 1.86 5.07 18.12
C GLU A 257 3.22 4.63 17.58
N PHE A 258 3.92 5.50 16.85
CA PHE A 258 5.27 5.21 16.37
C PHE A 258 6.30 5.32 17.50
N LEU A 259 7.30 4.44 17.42
CA LEU A 259 8.45 4.48 18.30
C LEU A 259 9.61 5.21 17.63
N ALA A 260 10.25 6.09 18.41
CA ALA A 260 11.54 6.63 18.03
C ALA A 260 12.59 5.51 18.01
N THR A 261 13.23 5.33 16.86
CA THR A 261 14.33 4.39 16.65
C THR A 261 15.57 5.16 16.21
N ASN A 262 16.75 4.75 16.69
CA ASN A 262 18.03 5.24 16.19
C ASN A 262 18.55 4.43 14.98
N GLN A 263 17.72 3.53 14.47
CA GLN A 263 17.95 2.68 13.31
C GLN A 263 16.82 2.89 12.29
N ASP A 264 17.06 2.52 11.04
CA ASP A 264 16.06 2.55 9.96
C ASP A 264 15.09 1.36 10.08
N LEU A 265 14.32 1.37 11.17
CA LEU A 265 13.30 0.38 11.52
C LEU A 265 11.94 1.05 11.62
N LEU A 266 10.93 0.40 11.06
CA LEU A 266 9.54 0.82 11.22
C LEU A 266 8.99 0.13 12.47
N ALA A 267 8.94 0.85 13.58
CA ALA A 267 8.44 0.33 14.84
C ALA A 267 7.26 1.16 15.34
N PHE A 268 6.15 0.50 15.67
CA PHE A 268 4.94 1.14 16.20
C PHE A 268 4.11 0.16 17.04
N THR A 269 3.26 0.68 17.91
CA THR A 269 2.23 -0.11 18.58
C THR A 269 0.89 0.03 17.89
N ARG A 270 0.06 -1.01 18.00
CA ARG A 270 -1.38 -0.97 17.74
C ARG A 270 -2.14 -1.30 19.02
N SER A 271 -3.09 -0.47 19.43
CA SER A 271 -3.80 -0.63 20.70
C SER A 271 -5.31 -0.48 20.56
N LYS A 272 -6.07 -1.36 21.23
CA LYS A 272 -7.51 -1.20 21.42
C LYS A 272 -7.95 -1.89 22.70
N GLY A 273 -8.64 -1.15 23.57
CA GLY A 273 -8.98 -1.65 24.91
C GLY A 273 -7.72 -2.02 25.70
N GLU A 274 -7.68 -3.23 26.25
CA GLU A 274 -6.53 -3.75 27.00
C GLU A 274 -5.45 -4.39 26.12
N ALA A 275 -5.70 -4.57 24.81
CA ALA A 275 -4.78 -5.23 23.90
C ALA A 275 -3.83 -4.21 23.26
N THR A 276 -2.53 -4.39 23.46
CA THR A 276 -1.48 -3.62 22.78
C THR A 276 -0.48 -4.57 22.13
N TYR A 277 -0.19 -4.34 20.85
CA TYR A 277 0.77 -5.11 20.07
C TYR A 277 1.89 -4.20 19.58
N LEU A 278 3.14 -4.61 19.75
CA LEU A 278 4.29 -4.00 19.13
C LEU A 278 4.55 -4.66 17.78
N PHE A 279 4.74 -3.86 16.74
CA PHE A 279 5.26 -4.29 15.45
C PHE A 279 6.63 -3.64 15.20
N VAL A 280 7.57 -4.43 14.69
CA VAL A 280 8.89 -3.94 14.25
C VAL A 280 9.20 -4.56 12.89
N PHE A 281 9.42 -3.71 11.88
CA PHE A 281 9.80 -4.15 10.54
C PHE A 281 11.19 -3.61 10.20
N ASN A 282 12.05 -4.49 9.68
CA ASN A 282 13.30 -4.12 9.04
C ASN A 282 13.10 -4.10 7.53
N LEU A 283 12.97 -2.91 6.96
CA LEU A 283 12.81 -2.70 5.52
C LEU A 283 14.16 -2.61 4.78
N THR A 284 15.27 -2.59 5.53
CA THR A 284 16.62 -2.59 4.96
C THR A 284 17.05 -4.00 4.54
N ARG A 285 18.14 -4.09 3.77
CA ARG A 285 18.73 -5.37 3.34
C ARG A 285 19.87 -5.84 4.26
N SER A 286 20.05 -5.16 5.40
CA SER A 286 21.07 -5.47 6.40
C SER A 286 20.44 -5.93 7.70
N LYS A 287 21.21 -6.67 8.52
CA LYS A 287 20.76 -7.06 9.86
C LYS A 287 20.58 -5.82 10.75
N ALA A 288 19.57 -5.85 11.59
CA ALA A 288 19.27 -4.79 12.56
C ALA A 288 18.96 -5.39 13.94
N HIS A 289 19.18 -4.60 14.98
CA HIS A 289 18.96 -5.01 16.37
C HIS A 289 18.02 -4.01 17.04
N PHE A 290 16.80 -4.44 17.34
CA PHE A 290 15.82 -3.60 18.03
C PHE A 290 15.86 -3.88 19.53
N VAL A 291 16.33 -2.90 20.32
CA VAL A 291 16.30 -2.99 21.79
C VAL A 291 14.96 -2.49 22.29
N LEU A 292 14.26 -3.30 23.09
CA LEU A 292 12.95 -2.94 23.62
C LEU A 292 13.07 -1.76 24.59
N PRO A 293 12.22 -0.73 24.45
CA PRO A 293 12.08 0.29 25.48
C PRO A 293 11.68 -0.33 26.83
N SER A 294 12.20 0.22 27.93
CA SER A 294 11.92 -0.29 29.28
C SER A 294 10.43 -0.34 29.64
N ARG A 295 9.60 0.49 28.98
CA ARG A 295 8.14 0.50 29.14
C ARG A 295 7.45 -0.76 28.61
N PHE A 296 8.12 -1.58 27.81
CA PHE A 296 7.60 -2.85 27.26
C PHE A 296 8.23 -4.08 27.94
N LYS A 297 8.66 -3.93 29.20
CA LYS A 297 9.16 -5.05 29.98
C LYS A 297 8.05 -6.08 30.17
N GLY A 298 8.34 -7.34 29.83
CA GLY A 298 7.38 -8.44 29.91
C GLY A 298 6.64 -8.71 28.61
N LEU A 299 6.99 -8.01 27.52
CA LEU A 299 6.47 -8.30 26.19
C LEU A 299 6.66 -9.78 25.83
N GLU A 300 5.58 -10.41 25.36
CA GLU A 300 5.57 -11.78 24.89
C GLU A 300 5.63 -11.79 23.36
N ALA A 301 6.57 -12.55 22.78
CA ALA A 301 6.63 -12.71 21.33
C ALA A 301 5.34 -13.38 20.84
N LEU A 302 4.73 -12.80 19.80
CA LEU A 302 3.52 -13.31 19.19
C LEU A 302 3.88 -13.91 17.83
N ALA A 303 3.29 -15.06 17.50
CA ALA A 303 3.46 -15.67 16.19
C ALA A 303 3.01 -14.70 15.09
N PHE A 304 3.95 -14.26 14.26
CA PHE A 304 3.68 -13.34 13.15
C PHE A 304 3.83 -14.10 11.82
N PRO A 305 2.83 -14.07 10.91
CA PRO A 305 2.86 -14.87 9.69
C PRO A 305 4.16 -14.72 8.91
N GLY A 306 4.87 -15.83 8.69
CA GLY A 306 6.09 -15.87 7.88
C GLY A 306 7.36 -15.30 8.52
N PHE A 307 7.32 -14.83 9.78
CA PHE A 307 8.49 -14.26 10.44
C PHE A 307 8.69 -14.84 11.85
N ASN A 308 9.96 -15.13 12.18
CA ASN A 308 10.34 -15.66 13.49
C ASN A 308 11.78 -15.22 13.85
N PRO A 309 12.04 -13.91 13.97
CA PRO A 309 13.35 -13.43 14.37
C PRO A 309 13.68 -13.83 15.81
N PRO A 310 14.96 -14.07 16.15
CA PRO A 310 15.37 -14.31 17.53
C PRO A 310 14.98 -13.15 18.46
N PHE A 311 14.39 -13.48 19.61
CA PHE A 311 14.03 -12.53 20.67
C PHE A 311 14.47 -13.10 22.03
N ASP A 312 15.24 -12.32 22.79
CA ASP A 312 15.81 -12.74 24.08
C ASP A 312 15.07 -12.17 25.32
N GLY A 313 13.92 -11.52 25.10
CA GLY A 313 13.16 -10.81 26.14
C GLY A 313 13.54 -9.34 26.30
N LYS A 314 14.62 -8.87 25.64
CA LYS A 314 15.12 -7.48 25.71
C LYS A 314 15.44 -6.88 24.36
N ALA A 315 15.83 -7.70 23.38
CA ALA A 315 16.13 -7.27 22.04
C ALA A 315 15.70 -8.32 21.01
N VAL A 316 15.34 -7.83 19.82
CA VAL A 316 15.01 -8.66 18.65
C VAL A 316 16.11 -8.49 17.61
N GLU A 317 16.61 -9.59 17.07
CA GLU A 317 17.55 -9.60 15.94
C GLU A 317 16.78 -9.80 14.63
N LEU A 318 16.73 -8.77 13.80
CA LEU A 318 16.01 -8.80 12.53
C LEU A 318 17.01 -9.02 11.39
N ALA A 319 16.77 -10.02 10.54
CA ALA A 319 17.44 -10.08 9.25
C ALA A 319 17.02 -8.88 8.37
N GLY A 320 17.70 -8.66 7.25
CA GLY A 320 17.20 -7.70 6.25
C GLY A 320 15.86 -8.19 5.69
N LEU A 321 14.88 -7.31 5.50
CA LEU A 321 13.53 -7.64 5.06
C LEU A 321 12.84 -8.67 5.99
N ASP A 322 12.73 -8.32 7.27
CA ASP A 322 12.24 -9.18 8.35
C ASP A 322 11.28 -8.40 9.27
N ALA A 323 10.53 -9.10 10.11
CA ALA A 323 9.52 -8.49 10.96
C ALA A 323 9.31 -9.23 12.28
N PHE A 324 8.84 -8.51 13.29
CA PHE A 324 8.52 -9.02 14.61
C PHE A 324 7.18 -8.46 15.09
N CYS A 325 6.43 -9.30 15.80
CA CYS A 325 5.26 -8.89 16.55
C CYS A 325 5.37 -9.39 17.99
N GLY A 326 4.96 -8.56 18.94
CA GLY A 326 4.84 -8.96 20.34
C GLY A 326 3.63 -8.34 20.99
N ARG A 327 3.09 -9.01 22.01
CA ARG A 327 2.02 -8.50 22.85
C ARG A 327 2.63 -7.86 24.10
N ILE A 328 2.21 -6.63 24.38
CA ILE A 328 2.58 -5.88 25.60
C ILE A 328 1.58 -6.20 26.70
#